data_AF-A0A8H7UUD4-F1
#
_entry.id   AF-A0A8H7UUD4-F1
#
_cell.length_a   1.000
_cell.length_b   1.000
_cell.length_c   1.000
_cell.angle_alpha   90.00
_cell.angle_beta   90.00
_cell.angle_gamma   90.00
#
_symmetry.space_group_name_H-M   'P 1'
#
loop_
_entity.id
_entity.type
_entity.pdbx_description
1 polymer ?
#
loop_
_entity_poly.entity_id
_entity_poly.type
_entity_poly.pdbx_seq_one_letter_code
_entity_poly.pdbx_strand_id
1 'polypeptide(L)'
;MDDDTIEYFFDSIDSFYAELDEVLHRSYSNEEDVKRITTQYVRFLTRYQQEFLKSAVEFAQVAYKLIDSKLCLDYSTVVLGHLLNGHALVSQDMSELLVAYSLLLYAGKDEPRWMNYILLEAIQKRKNRLFCKIMTEIRLGFYTSYKMLSVSFALCYEMCKLAKVEESDLEVLDTDMINHFLNLVEETRGDSDESFNYDVIRLIMVLNEQYMMSGLGLNLVLDVLSKRMGISDTFSANLIFMLNRSNDTCVQMLILKLLYGIFTTPTLYEYFYTNDLYVLVDITLRELCDLGDTKEAQTLRDAYLRVLEPLLENTQLRLRPYKKEETHKTLLSLLNPGMQRKVNSTTKRIVKRIIENWWEKLCGFQKSVYYNDNVNSPNLSHDSRLSSCTSSVGPSTPDAVDELSAVVAREKMAKITEIKKENVTPGKSKVKKTSLLSQGLIGLSWTVLFFFLGSYLITESWTWGYRGKWTNVNTYIPRQQRVFTETELLQYDGTDATKPIYLAIDGDVYDVSQGRGWYGQGGSYHHFAGKDAARAYVTGCFEDHLTHDIRGLTSDQLKGIDHWKKFYDKSHKYHKIGRVLHDPIPDDTPIPKPCKTAVDQKP
;
A
#
# COMPACT_ATOMS: atom_id res chain seq x y z
N MET A 1 -25.98 31.57 -29.64
CA MET A 1 -25.04 31.09 -30.67
C MET A 1 -24.71 29.66 -30.25
N ASP A 2 -24.97 28.69 -31.12
CA ASP A 2 -24.61 27.30 -30.84
C ASP A 2 -23.08 27.19 -30.81
N ASP A 3 -22.55 27.07 -29.60
CA ASP A 3 -21.13 26.87 -29.26
C ASP A 3 -20.58 25.56 -29.87
N ASP A 4 -21.47 24.72 -30.41
CA ASP A 4 -21.16 23.43 -31.06
C ASP A 4 -20.34 23.57 -32.37
N THR A 5 -20.01 24.79 -32.81
CA THR A 5 -19.21 25.05 -34.04
C THR A 5 -17.87 25.73 -33.81
N ILE A 6 -17.51 26.09 -32.57
CA ILE A 6 -16.21 26.72 -32.30
C ILE A 6 -15.16 25.62 -32.17
N GLU A 7 -14.21 25.62 -33.11
CA GLU A 7 -13.01 24.79 -33.06
C GLU A 7 -11.92 25.57 -32.34
N TYR A 8 -11.54 25.10 -31.15
CA TYR A 8 -10.52 25.74 -30.34
C TYR A 8 -9.16 25.19 -30.78
N PHE A 9 -8.22 26.09 -31.04
CA PHE A 9 -6.83 25.76 -31.27
C PHE A 9 -6.04 26.14 -30.02
N PHE A 10 -5.46 25.16 -29.36
CA PHE A 10 -4.71 25.37 -28.12
C PHE A 10 -3.21 25.43 -28.42
N ASP A 11 -2.58 26.56 -28.10
CA ASP A 11 -1.14 26.72 -28.22
C ASP A 11 -0.38 26.05 -27.04
N SER A 12 -1.08 25.80 -25.92
CA SER A 12 -0.52 25.20 -24.71
C SER A 12 -1.60 24.53 -23.84
N ILE A 13 -1.17 23.67 -22.90
CA ILE A 13 -2.05 23.06 -21.89
C ILE A 13 -2.68 24.12 -20.95
N ASP A 14 -1.99 25.23 -20.71
CA ASP A 14 -2.51 26.33 -19.90
C ASP A 14 -3.70 27.00 -20.59
N SER A 15 -3.66 27.12 -21.92
CA SER A 15 -4.78 27.63 -22.72
C SER A 15 -6.01 26.73 -22.61
N PHE A 16 -5.81 25.40 -22.58
CA PHE A 16 -6.90 24.44 -22.38
C PHE A 16 -7.58 24.63 -21.01
N TYR A 17 -6.79 24.78 -19.93
CA TYR A 17 -7.35 25.01 -18.60
C TYR A 17 -8.02 26.38 -18.45
N ALA A 18 -7.51 27.41 -19.13
CA ALA A 18 -8.13 28.73 -19.15
C ALA A 18 -9.53 28.70 -19.79
N GLU A 19 -9.69 28.00 -20.91
CA GLU A 19 -11.00 27.83 -21.55
C GLU A 19 -11.99 27.04 -20.66
N LEU A 20 -11.51 26.02 -19.94
CA LEU A 20 -12.33 25.33 -18.94
C LEU A 20 -12.81 26.29 -17.84
N ASP A 21 -11.95 27.22 -17.39
CA ASP A 21 -12.36 28.25 -16.45
C ASP A 21 -13.40 29.18 -17.06
N GLU A 22 -13.23 29.61 -18.32
CA GLU A 22 -14.23 30.46 -18.98
C GLU A 22 -15.61 29.80 -19.04
N VAL A 23 -15.68 28.49 -19.34
CA VAL A 23 -16.93 27.73 -19.31
C VAL A 23 -17.58 27.77 -17.93
N LEU A 24 -16.79 27.58 -16.86
CA LEU A 24 -17.28 27.58 -15.48
C LEU A 24 -17.64 28.97 -14.94
N HIS A 25 -17.10 30.05 -15.50
CA HIS A 25 -17.38 31.43 -15.13
C HIS A 25 -18.59 32.04 -15.88
N ARG A 26 -19.20 31.31 -16.82
CA ARG A 26 -20.41 31.76 -17.52
C ARG A 26 -21.52 32.10 -16.52
N SER A 27 -22.27 33.16 -16.78
CA SER A 27 -23.35 33.61 -15.90
C SER A 27 -24.49 32.59 -15.85
N TYR A 28 -24.96 32.27 -14.63
CA TYR A 28 -26.10 31.40 -14.37
C TYR A 28 -27.09 32.11 -13.43
N SER A 29 -28.39 31.91 -13.66
CA SER A 29 -29.46 32.45 -12.78
C SER A 29 -30.41 31.39 -12.24
N ASN A 30 -30.47 30.21 -12.89
CA ASN A 30 -31.36 29.12 -12.51
C ASN A 30 -30.69 27.75 -12.74
N GLU A 31 -31.36 26.68 -12.31
CA GLU A 31 -30.84 25.31 -12.44
C GLU A 31 -30.66 24.87 -13.91
N GLU A 32 -31.45 25.37 -14.86
CA GLU A 32 -31.31 25.02 -16.27
C GLU A 32 -30.04 25.62 -16.90
N ASP A 33 -29.67 26.84 -16.50
CA ASP A 33 -28.38 27.43 -16.88
C ASP A 33 -27.22 26.57 -16.36
N VAL A 34 -27.30 26.10 -15.12
CA VAL A 34 -26.29 25.24 -14.50
C VAL A 34 -26.16 23.91 -15.25
N LYS A 35 -27.29 23.26 -15.59
CA LYS A 35 -27.30 22.04 -16.39
C LYS A 35 -26.67 22.26 -17.77
N ARG A 36 -27.02 23.37 -18.44
CA ARG A 36 -26.42 23.74 -19.74
C ARG A 36 -24.92 23.93 -19.64
N ILE A 37 -24.42 24.67 -18.64
CA ILE A 37 -22.98 24.88 -18.42
C ILE A 37 -22.29 23.55 -18.11
N THR A 38 -22.89 22.70 -17.28
CA THR A 38 -22.35 21.37 -16.96
C THR A 38 -22.24 20.50 -18.21
N THR A 39 -23.26 20.48 -19.08
CA THR A 39 -23.20 19.77 -20.36
C THR A 39 -22.14 20.34 -21.30
N GLN A 40 -21.98 21.67 -21.36
CA GLN A 40 -20.91 22.30 -22.14
C GLN A 40 -19.53 21.89 -21.63
N TYR A 41 -19.35 21.85 -20.31
CA TYR A 41 -18.11 21.38 -19.67
C TYR A 41 -17.81 19.92 -20.04
N VAL A 42 -18.80 19.02 -19.92
CA VAL A 42 -18.65 17.61 -20.30
C VAL A 42 -18.30 17.48 -21.79
N ARG A 43 -19.03 18.16 -22.68
CA ARG A 43 -18.77 18.11 -24.13
C ARG A 43 -17.37 18.61 -24.49
N PHE A 44 -16.94 19.71 -23.87
CA PHE A 44 -15.61 20.26 -24.08
C PHE A 44 -14.53 19.25 -23.68
N LEU A 45 -14.64 18.64 -22.50
CA LEU A 45 -13.73 17.58 -22.08
C LEU A 45 -13.80 16.37 -23.02
N THR A 46 -14.99 15.93 -23.42
CA THR A 46 -15.17 14.79 -24.33
C THR A 46 -14.45 15.02 -25.65
N ARG A 47 -14.49 16.23 -26.20
CA ARG A 47 -13.84 16.60 -27.46
C ARG A 47 -12.32 16.57 -27.38
N TYR A 48 -11.74 17.04 -26.28
CA TYR A 48 -10.30 17.29 -26.16
C TYR A 48 -9.56 16.30 -25.25
N GLN A 49 -10.26 15.32 -24.65
CA GLN A 49 -9.65 14.37 -23.72
C GLN A 49 -8.50 13.55 -24.29
N GLN A 50 -8.51 13.22 -25.58
CA GLN A 50 -7.44 12.42 -26.19
C GLN A 50 -6.13 13.20 -26.26
N GLU A 51 -6.20 14.52 -26.36
CA GLU A 51 -5.05 15.40 -26.48
C GLU A 51 -4.51 15.82 -25.10
N PHE A 52 -5.41 16.19 -24.17
CA PHE A 52 -5.03 16.82 -22.89
C PHE A 52 -5.26 15.96 -21.65
N LEU A 53 -6.06 14.89 -21.73
CA LEU A 53 -6.38 14.03 -20.58
C LEU A 53 -5.85 12.61 -20.82
N LYS A 54 -4.53 12.44 -20.73
CA LYS A 54 -3.85 11.15 -20.97
C LYS A 54 -3.79 10.28 -19.72
N SER A 55 -3.75 10.88 -18.54
CA SER A 55 -3.53 10.22 -17.26
C SER A 55 -4.68 10.44 -16.27
N ALA A 56 -4.80 9.56 -15.28
CA ALA A 56 -5.76 9.70 -14.18
C ALA A 56 -5.58 11.02 -13.40
N VAL A 57 -4.35 11.55 -13.33
CA VAL A 57 -4.05 12.82 -12.67
C VAL A 57 -4.72 14.00 -13.38
N GLU A 58 -4.70 14.02 -14.71
CA GLU A 58 -5.34 15.08 -15.50
C GLU A 58 -6.87 15.02 -15.39
N PHE A 59 -7.46 13.81 -15.36
CA PHE A 59 -8.90 13.65 -15.06
C PHE A 59 -9.25 14.15 -13.66
N ALA A 60 -8.41 13.87 -12.67
CA ALA A 60 -8.60 14.36 -11.33
C ALA A 60 -8.58 15.90 -11.30
N GLN A 61 -7.62 16.53 -11.99
CA GLN A 61 -7.50 18.00 -12.06
C GLN A 61 -8.75 18.66 -12.66
N VAL A 62 -9.27 18.15 -13.78
CA VAL A 62 -10.49 18.72 -14.38
C VAL A 62 -11.73 18.44 -13.54
N ALA A 63 -11.77 17.32 -12.80
CA ALA A 63 -12.84 17.07 -11.85
C ALA A 63 -12.80 18.04 -10.67
N TYR A 64 -11.64 18.21 -10.03
CA TYR A 64 -11.49 19.17 -8.92
C TYR A 64 -11.75 20.61 -9.37
N LYS A 65 -11.36 20.98 -10.58
CA LYS A 65 -11.69 22.30 -11.14
C LYS A 65 -13.21 22.53 -11.23
N LEU A 66 -13.98 21.53 -11.64
CA LEU A 66 -15.45 21.61 -11.62
C LEU A 66 -16.00 21.68 -10.20
N ILE A 67 -15.50 20.82 -9.32
CA ILE A 67 -15.96 20.68 -7.92
C ILE A 67 -15.70 21.97 -7.11
N ASP A 68 -14.53 22.57 -7.26
CA ASP A 68 -14.11 23.77 -6.55
C ASP A 68 -14.67 25.06 -7.21
N SER A 69 -15.33 24.93 -8.36
CA SER A 69 -15.94 26.06 -9.05
C SER A 69 -17.09 26.65 -8.26
N LYS A 70 -17.30 27.97 -8.40
CA LYS A 70 -18.45 28.65 -7.81
C LYS A 70 -19.79 28.03 -8.23
N LEU A 71 -19.88 27.58 -9.49
CA LEU A 71 -21.04 26.88 -10.04
C LEU A 71 -21.41 25.64 -9.19
N CYS A 72 -20.43 24.81 -8.85
CA CYS A 72 -20.65 23.61 -8.05
C CYS A 72 -20.87 23.95 -6.57
N LEU A 73 -20.18 24.95 -6.02
CA LEU A 73 -20.42 25.40 -4.64
C LEU A 73 -21.86 25.91 -4.44
N ASP A 74 -22.41 26.62 -5.42
CA ASP A 74 -23.77 27.15 -5.37
C ASP A 74 -24.83 26.07 -5.67
N TYR A 75 -24.55 25.13 -6.59
CA TYR A 75 -25.53 24.18 -7.15
C TYR A 75 -25.05 22.71 -7.21
N SER A 76 -24.26 22.26 -6.22
CA SER A 76 -23.61 20.93 -6.22
C SER A 76 -24.54 19.75 -6.53
N THR A 77 -25.73 19.69 -5.94
CA THR A 77 -26.69 18.60 -6.18
C THR A 77 -27.22 18.62 -7.61
N VAL A 78 -27.43 19.80 -8.18
CA VAL A 78 -27.88 19.95 -9.58
C VAL A 78 -26.78 19.50 -10.53
N VAL A 79 -25.53 19.90 -10.29
CA VAL A 79 -24.37 19.49 -11.09
C VAL A 79 -24.21 17.97 -11.05
N LEU A 80 -24.11 17.38 -9.86
CA LEU A 80 -23.91 15.94 -9.69
C LEU A 80 -25.12 15.12 -10.20
N GLY A 81 -26.34 15.57 -9.93
CA GLY A 81 -27.57 14.94 -10.40
C GLY A 81 -27.69 14.98 -11.92
N HIS A 82 -27.22 16.06 -12.57
CA HIS A 82 -27.19 16.19 -14.02
C HIS A 82 -26.07 15.36 -14.66
N LEU A 83 -24.87 15.33 -14.07
CA LEU A 83 -23.80 14.41 -14.48
C LEU A 83 -24.26 12.95 -14.44
N LEU A 84 -24.99 12.57 -13.39
CA LEU A 84 -25.53 11.23 -13.24
C LEU A 84 -26.66 10.93 -14.25
N ASN A 85 -27.75 11.69 -14.20
CA ASN A 85 -28.96 11.37 -14.94
C ASN A 85 -28.91 11.83 -16.40
N GLY A 86 -28.18 12.89 -16.72
CA GLY A 86 -28.06 13.46 -18.06
C GLY A 86 -26.94 12.83 -18.89
N HIS A 87 -25.87 12.35 -18.26
CA HIS A 87 -24.69 11.83 -18.95
C HIS A 87 -24.41 10.35 -18.59
N ALA A 88 -24.10 10.05 -17.32
CA ALA A 88 -23.63 8.73 -16.89
C ALA A 88 -24.63 7.57 -17.12
N LEU A 89 -25.93 7.82 -16.93
CA LEU A 89 -27.00 6.82 -17.09
C LEU A 89 -27.56 6.71 -18.51
N VAL A 90 -27.42 7.76 -19.33
CA VAL A 90 -28.11 7.87 -20.63
C VAL A 90 -27.15 7.74 -21.81
N SER A 91 -25.90 8.19 -21.67
CA SER A 91 -24.96 8.18 -22.79
C SER A 91 -24.54 6.77 -23.19
N GLN A 92 -24.39 6.59 -24.50
CA GLN A 92 -23.82 5.41 -25.17
C GLN A 92 -22.48 5.74 -25.84
N ASP A 93 -21.97 6.96 -25.70
CA ASP A 93 -20.64 7.32 -26.18
C ASP A 93 -19.61 7.01 -25.09
N MET A 94 -18.67 6.12 -25.37
CA MET A 94 -17.59 5.77 -24.45
C MET A 94 -16.76 6.99 -24.03
N SER A 95 -16.58 7.96 -24.94
CA SER A 95 -15.80 9.17 -24.69
C SER A 95 -16.49 10.06 -23.66
N GLU A 96 -17.80 10.23 -23.77
CA GLU A 96 -18.61 10.96 -22.82
C GLU A 96 -18.75 10.23 -21.48
N LEU A 97 -18.93 8.91 -21.50
CA LEU A 97 -19.00 8.09 -20.29
C LEU A 97 -17.70 8.13 -19.49
N LEU A 98 -16.54 8.09 -20.16
CA LEU A 98 -15.25 8.21 -19.49
C LEU A 98 -15.13 9.53 -18.72
N VAL A 99 -15.55 10.65 -19.32
CA VAL A 99 -15.60 11.95 -18.65
C VAL A 99 -16.60 11.94 -17.51
N ALA A 100 -17.85 11.54 -17.77
CA ALA A 100 -18.91 11.57 -16.77
C ALA A 100 -18.58 10.70 -15.54
N TYR A 101 -18.07 9.49 -15.75
CA TYR A 101 -17.66 8.60 -14.65
C TYR A 101 -16.45 9.13 -13.90
N SER A 102 -15.48 9.76 -14.59
CA SER A 102 -14.34 10.39 -13.93
C SER A 102 -14.77 11.55 -13.05
N LEU A 103 -15.64 12.44 -13.54
CA LEU A 103 -16.17 13.56 -12.76
C LEU A 103 -16.93 13.08 -11.52
N LEU A 104 -17.80 12.06 -11.65
CA LEU A 104 -18.52 11.48 -10.53
C LEU A 104 -17.60 10.77 -9.53
N LEU A 105 -16.60 10.03 -10.02
CA LEU A 105 -15.61 9.33 -9.21
C LEU A 105 -14.82 10.32 -8.35
N TYR A 106 -14.18 11.32 -8.97
CA TYR A 106 -13.34 12.26 -8.24
C TYR A 106 -14.15 13.22 -7.38
N ALA A 107 -15.41 13.49 -7.70
CA ALA A 107 -16.34 14.12 -6.76
C ALA A 107 -16.53 13.23 -5.53
N GLY A 108 -16.93 11.98 -5.69
CA GLY A 108 -17.22 11.13 -4.54
C GLY A 108 -16.00 10.61 -3.75
N LYS A 109 -14.80 10.63 -4.32
CA LYS A 109 -13.61 9.96 -3.78
C LYS A 109 -13.11 10.53 -2.45
N ASP A 110 -13.01 11.86 -2.36
CA ASP A 110 -12.42 12.51 -1.18
C ASP A 110 -13.48 12.99 -0.18
N GLU A 111 -14.70 13.27 -0.64
CA GLU A 111 -15.81 13.75 0.18
C GLU A 111 -16.97 12.74 0.17
N PRO A 112 -17.13 11.92 1.23
CA PRO A 112 -18.17 10.90 1.29
C PRO A 112 -19.59 11.46 1.14
N ARG A 113 -19.81 12.74 1.45
CA ARG A 113 -21.13 13.39 1.29
C ARG A 113 -21.58 13.40 -0.17
N TRP A 114 -20.68 13.68 -1.11
CA TRP A 114 -21.01 13.72 -2.53
C TRP A 114 -21.24 12.31 -3.09
N MET A 115 -20.44 11.32 -2.69
CA MET A 115 -20.72 9.93 -3.09
C MET A 115 -22.04 9.41 -2.51
N ASN A 116 -22.38 9.77 -1.26
CA ASN A 116 -23.69 9.45 -0.69
C ASN A 116 -24.85 10.10 -1.46
N TYR A 117 -24.68 11.33 -1.95
CA TYR A 117 -25.67 11.96 -2.82
C TYR A 117 -25.80 11.23 -4.15
N ILE A 118 -24.68 10.90 -4.80
CA ILE A 118 -24.65 10.12 -6.06
C ILE A 118 -25.37 8.79 -5.87
N LEU A 119 -25.11 8.09 -4.76
CA LEU A 119 -25.78 6.84 -4.40
C LEU A 119 -27.28 7.03 -4.20
N LEU A 120 -27.69 8.08 -3.48
CA LEU A 120 -29.10 8.39 -3.24
C LEU A 120 -29.86 8.65 -4.55
N GLU A 121 -29.26 9.35 -5.50
CA GLU A 121 -29.86 9.61 -6.82
C GLU A 121 -29.80 8.37 -7.76
N ALA A 122 -28.72 7.59 -7.68
CA ALA A 122 -28.54 6.39 -8.50
C ALA A 122 -29.51 5.27 -8.08
N ILE A 123 -29.81 5.18 -6.77
CA ILE A 123 -30.70 4.18 -6.20
C ILE A 123 -32.16 4.62 -6.33
N GLN A 124 -32.88 3.98 -7.24
CA GLN A 124 -34.32 4.16 -7.38
C GLN A 124 -35.04 2.83 -7.13
N LYS A 125 -36.08 2.85 -6.30
CA LYS A 125 -36.87 1.64 -5.94
C LYS A 125 -35.98 0.47 -5.47
N ARG A 126 -34.95 0.77 -4.67
CA ARG A 126 -33.94 -0.20 -4.19
C ARG A 126 -33.08 -0.85 -5.29
N LYS A 127 -32.96 -0.22 -6.46
CA LYS A 127 -32.02 -0.64 -7.50
C LYS A 127 -31.01 0.44 -7.78
N ASN A 128 -29.73 0.12 -7.65
CA ASN A 128 -28.63 1.00 -8.04
C ASN A 128 -28.46 0.94 -9.57
N ARG A 129 -29.11 1.89 -10.26
CA ARG A 129 -29.14 1.94 -11.72
C ARG A 129 -27.74 2.12 -12.32
N LEU A 130 -26.87 2.87 -11.66
CA LEU A 130 -25.52 3.14 -12.14
C LEU A 130 -24.63 1.90 -12.03
N PHE A 131 -24.63 1.24 -10.86
CA PHE A 131 -23.90 0.00 -10.67
C PHE A 131 -24.34 -1.08 -11.67
N CYS A 132 -25.66 -1.27 -11.82
CA CYS A 132 -26.21 -2.25 -12.76
C CYS A 132 -25.87 -1.93 -14.22
N LYS A 133 -25.89 -0.65 -14.62
CA LYS A 133 -25.47 -0.21 -15.96
C LYS A 133 -24.00 -0.57 -16.22
N ILE A 134 -23.11 -0.16 -15.31
CA ILE A 134 -21.66 -0.40 -15.45
C ILE A 134 -21.37 -1.90 -15.56
N MET A 135 -21.92 -2.72 -14.64
CA MET A 135 -21.69 -4.17 -14.66
C MET A 135 -22.27 -4.82 -15.94
N THR A 136 -23.43 -4.37 -16.41
CA THR A 136 -24.01 -4.89 -17.66
C THR A 136 -23.16 -4.53 -18.87
N GLU A 137 -22.66 -3.30 -18.96
CA GLU A 137 -21.82 -2.86 -20.09
C GLU A 137 -20.47 -3.59 -20.12
N ILE A 138 -19.87 -3.85 -18.95
CA ILE A 138 -18.66 -4.67 -18.84
C ILE A 138 -18.95 -6.10 -19.29
N ARG A 139 -20.04 -6.70 -18.84
CA ARG A 139 -20.46 -8.05 -19.25
C ARG A 139 -20.67 -8.17 -20.75
N LEU A 140 -21.21 -7.13 -21.39
CA LEU A 140 -21.44 -7.09 -22.83
C LEU A 140 -20.16 -6.78 -23.64
N GLY A 141 -19.02 -6.57 -22.98
CA GLY A 141 -17.77 -6.19 -23.66
C GLY A 141 -17.82 -4.81 -24.30
N PHE A 142 -18.70 -3.93 -23.83
CA PHE A 142 -18.86 -2.58 -24.39
C PHE A 142 -17.62 -1.71 -24.12
N TYR A 143 -16.92 -1.93 -23.00
CA TYR A 143 -15.69 -1.21 -22.69
C TYR A 143 -14.46 -1.90 -23.27
N THR A 144 -13.81 -1.24 -24.22
CA THR A 144 -12.64 -1.77 -24.96
C THR A 144 -11.29 -1.29 -24.42
N SER A 145 -11.27 -0.25 -23.58
CA SER A 145 -10.04 0.37 -23.07
C SER A 145 -9.87 0.15 -21.57
N TYR A 146 -8.66 -0.19 -21.13
CA TYR A 146 -8.31 -0.30 -19.70
C TYR A 146 -8.57 0.99 -18.93
N LYS A 147 -8.48 2.15 -19.57
CA LYS A 147 -8.81 3.44 -18.94
C LYS A 147 -10.29 3.53 -18.58
N MET A 148 -11.17 3.09 -19.47
CA MET A 148 -12.61 3.07 -19.21
C MET A 148 -12.96 2.04 -18.12
N LEU A 149 -12.34 0.86 -18.19
CA LEU A 149 -12.51 -0.18 -17.17
C LEU A 149 -12.01 0.29 -15.80
N SER A 150 -10.83 0.91 -15.71
CA SER A 150 -10.26 1.47 -14.47
C SER A 150 -11.22 2.45 -13.80
N VAL A 151 -11.71 3.47 -14.53
CA VAL A 151 -12.64 4.47 -13.97
C VAL A 151 -13.95 3.82 -13.54
N SER A 152 -14.47 2.87 -14.33
CA SER A 152 -15.68 2.11 -14.02
C SER A 152 -15.54 1.27 -12.75
N PHE A 153 -14.43 0.53 -12.63
CA PHE A 153 -14.12 -0.29 -11.47
C PHE A 153 -13.91 0.56 -10.21
N ALA A 154 -13.19 1.68 -10.32
CA ALA A 154 -12.97 2.61 -9.23
C ALA A 154 -14.30 3.25 -8.76
N LEU A 155 -15.18 3.63 -9.68
CA LEU A 155 -16.50 4.18 -9.32
C LEU A 155 -17.39 3.15 -8.64
N CYS A 156 -17.44 1.92 -9.17
CA CYS A 156 -18.14 0.81 -8.52
C CYS A 156 -17.55 0.50 -7.14
N TYR A 157 -16.23 0.52 -7.00
CA TYR A 157 -15.55 0.33 -5.72
C TYR A 157 -15.98 1.38 -4.69
N GLU A 158 -15.93 2.66 -5.05
CA GLU A 158 -16.33 3.76 -4.17
C GLU A 158 -17.82 3.68 -3.77
N MET A 159 -18.70 3.31 -4.70
CA MET A 159 -20.12 3.08 -4.42
C MET A 159 -20.34 1.92 -3.43
N CYS A 160 -19.74 0.75 -3.69
CA CYS A 160 -19.90 -0.44 -2.85
C CYS A 160 -19.24 -0.26 -1.47
N LYS A 161 -18.19 0.55 -1.37
CA LYS A 161 -17.55 0.88 -0.09
C LYS A 161 -18.49 1.61 0.88
N LEU A 162 -19.42 2.42 0.35
CA LEU A 162 -20.31 3.26 1.16
C LEU A 162 -21.74 2.74 1.29
N ALA A 163 -22.23 1.95 0.34
CA ALA A 163 -23.58 1.41 0.36
C ALA A 163 -23.60 -0.11 0.12
N LYS A 164 -24.44 -0.79 0.92
CA LYS A 164 -24.78 -2.19 0.67
C LYS A 164 -25.54 -2.29 -0.65
N VAL A 165 -25.07 -3.17 -1.53
CA VAL A 165 -25.75 -3.52 -2.78
C VAL A 165 -26.90 -4.50 -2.47
N GLU A 166 -28.07 -4.23 -3.04
CA GLU A 166 -29.24 -5.08 -2.88
C GLU A 166 -29.06 -6.42 -3.61
N GLU A 167 -29.72 -7.46 -3.12
CA GLU A 167 -29.57 -8.82 -3.65
C GLU A 167 -29.86 -8.89 -5.16
N SER A 168 -30.92 -8.22 -5.61
CA SER A 168 -31.31 -8.17 -7.03
C SER A 168 -30.29 -7.45 -7.93
N ASP A 169 -29.46 -6.58 -7.37
CA ASP A 169 -28.43 -5.87 -8.12
C ASP A 169 -27.14 -6.71 -8.19
N LEU A 170 -26.85 -7.51 -7.16
CA LEU A 170 -25.76 -8.48 -7.18
C LEU A 170 -25.99 -9.63 -8.16
N GLU A 171 -27.24 -9.97 -8.49
CA GLU A 171 -27.59 -10.97 -9.51
C GLU A 171 -27.13 -10.60 -10.93
N VAL A 172 -26.80 -9.33 -11.18
CA VAL A 172 -26.16 -8.90 -12.43
C VAL A 172 -24.78 -9.55 -12.58
N LEU A 173 -24.16 -9.93 -11.47
CA LEU A 173 -22.88 -10.64 -11.42
C LEU A 173 -23.07 -12.15 -11.51
N ASP A 174 -22.42 -12.75 -12.51
CA ASP A 174 -22.36 -14.19 -12.71
C ASP A 174 -20.91 -14.72 -12.61
N THR A 175 -20.79 -16.05 -12.69
CA THR A 175 -19.49 -16.74 -12.62
C THR A 175 -18.53 -16.25 -13.71
N ASP A 176 -19.05 -15.98 -14.92
CA ASP A 176 -18.24 -15.54 -16.06
C ASP A 176 -17.65 -14.15 -15.86
N MET A 177 -18.40 -13.24 -15.23
CA MET A 177 -17.90 -11.89 -14.97
C MET A 177 -16.82 -11.86 -13.87
N ILE A 178 -16.96 -12.65 -12.80
CA ILE A 178 -15.87 -12.78 -11.81
C ILE A 178 -14.64 -13.48 -12.43
N ASN A 179 -14.86 -14.48 -13.29
CA ASN A 179 -13.78 -15.09 -14.08
C ASN A 179 -13.08 -14.05 -14.96
N HIS A 180 -13.83 -13.17 -15.62
CA HIS A 180 -13.28 -12.10 -16.44
C HIS A 180 -12.44 -11.14 -15.61
N PHE A 181 -12.88 -10.72 -14.42
CA PHE A 181 -12.09 -9.86 -13.54
C PHE A 181 -10.78 -10.53 -13.11
N LEU A 182 -10.83 -11.82 -12.72
CA LEU A 182 -9.63 -12.56 -12.38
C LEU A 182 -8.68 -12.74 -13.58
N ASN A 183 -9.21 -12.94 -14.80
CA ASN A 183 -8.40 -12.99 -16.00
C ASN A 183 -7.69 -11.66 -16.26
N LEU A 184 -8.38 -10.51 -16.08
CA LEU A 184 -7.74 -9.19 -16.21
C LEU A 184 -6.57 -9.01 -15.23
N VAL A 185 -6.68 -9.55 -14.02
CA VAL A 185 -5.58 -9.53 -13.04
C VAL A 185 -4.39 -10.36 -13.51
N GLU A 186 -4.64 -11.54 -14.09
CA GLU A 186 -3.58 -12.41 -14.60
C GLU A 186 -2.93 -11.86 -15.89
N GLU A 187 -3.72 -11.26 -16.78
CA GLU A 187 -3.24 -10.66 -18.03
C GLU A 187 -2.31 -9.47 -17.78
N THR A 188 -2.60 -8.67 -16.75
CA THR A 188 -1.86 -7.45 -16.40
C THR A 188 -0.65 -7.72 -15.48
N ARG A 189 -0.31 -8.99 -15.23
CA ARG A 189 0.83 -9.39 -14.38
C ARG A 189 2.16 -8.77 -14.81
N GLY A 190 2.35 -8.57 -16.12
CA GLY A 190 3.61 -8.10 -16.71
C GLY A 190 3.70 -6.59 -16.88
N ASP A 191 2.62 -5.86 -16.61
CA ASP A 191 2.52 -4.43 -16.90
C ASP A 191 3.40 -3.63 -15.93
N SER A 192 4.06 -2.59 -16.45
CA SER A 192 4.88 -1.69 -15.63
C SER A 192 4.02 -0.81 -14.70
N ASP A 193 2.78 -0.53 -15.12
CA ASP A 193 1.81 0.23 -14.34
C ASP A 193 0.76 -0.71 -13.73
N GLU A 194 0.91 -0.97 -12.43
CA GLU A 194 0.02 -1.85 -11.67
C GLU A 194 -1.31 -1.16 -11.28
N SER A 195 -1.52 0.11 -11.63
CA SER A 195 -2.69 0.89 -11.20
C SER A 195 -4.00 0.24 -11.61
N PHE A 196 -4.11 -0.19 -12.87
CA PHE A 196 -5.31 -0.86 -13.37
C PHE A 196 -5.54 -2.21 -12.68
N ASN A 197 -4.46 -3.00 -12.51
CA ASN A 197 -4.52 -4.27 -11.79
C ASN A 197 -5.11 -4.09 -10.38
N TYR A 198 -4.65 -3.07 -9.65
CA TYR A 198 -5.17 -2.77 -8.31
C TYR A 198 -6.62 -2.30 -8.30
N ASP A 199 -7.10 -1.60 -9.32
CA ASP A 199 -8.52 -1.24 -9.43
C ASP A 199 -9.41 -2.48 -9.58
N VAL A 200 -8.97 -3.46 -10.38
CA VAL A 200 -9.67 -4.75 -10.53
C VAL A 200 -9.70 -5.51 -9.20
N ILE A 201 -8.55 -5.62 -8.52
CA ILE A 201 -8.45 -6.31 -7.24
C ILE A 201 -9.32 -5.64 -6.17
N ARG A 202 -9.31 -4.30 -6.08
CA ARG A 202 -10.17 -3.53 -5.17
C ARG A 202 -11.64 -3.82 -5.41
N LEU A 203 -12.07 -3.89 -6.67
CA LEU A 203 -13.43 -4.26 -7.00
C LEU A 203 -13.77 -5.69 -6.51
N ILE A 204 -12.92 -6.68 -6.81
CA ILE A 204 -13.14 -8.07 -6.36
C ILE A 204 -13.25 -8.14 -4.83
N MET A 205 -12.38 -7.43 -4.10
CA MET A 205 -12.39 -7.42 -2.65
C MET A 205 -13.67 -6.80 -2.06
N VAL A 206 -14.13 -5.67 -2.61
CA VAL A 206 -15.38 -5.05 -2.11
C VAL A 206 -16.59 -5.90 -2.50
N LEU A 207 -16.60 -6.55 -3.66
CA LEU A 207 -17.66 -7.49 -4.04
C LEU A 207 -17.73 -8.68 -3.08
N ASN A 208 -16.60 -9.24 -2.67
CA ASN A 208 -16.57 -10.26 -1.62
C ASN A 208 -17.24 -9.77 -0.33
N GLU A 209 -16.95 -8.54 0.10
CA GLU A 209 -17.64 -7.94 1.25
C GLU A 209 -19.15 -7.80 1.02
N GLN A 210 -19.59 -7.37 -0.17
CA GLN A 210 -21.02 -7.28 -0.50
C GLN A 210 -21.71 -8.65 -0.41
N TYR A 211 -21.08 -9.73 -0.89
CA TYR A 211 -21.61 -11.09 -0.73
C TYR A 211 -21.63 -11.55 0.73
N MET A 212 -20.62 -11.20 1.54
CA MET A 212 -20.64 -11.48 2.98
C MET A 212 -21.81 -10.79 3.69
N MET A 213 -22.22 -9.61 3.20
CA MET A 213 -23.31 -8.82 3.77
C MET A 213 -24.69 -9.09 3.16
N SER A 214 -24.78 -9.72 1.99
CA SER A 214 -26.02 -9.86 1.22
C SER A 214 -27.06 -10.74 1.93
N GLY A 215 -26.61 -11.77 2.65
CA GLY A 215 -27.50 -12.77 3.26
C GLY A 215 -27.88 -13.92 2.31
N LEU A 216 -27.36 -13.92 1.08
CA LEU A 216 -27.58 -14.95 0.05
C LEU A 216 -27.09 -16.36 0.45
N GLY A 217 -26.27 -16.46 1.50
CA GLY A 217 -25.64 -17.72 1.94
C GLY A 217 -24.53 -18.23 1.01
N LEU A 218 -24.43 -17.71 -0.21
CA LEU A 218 -23.40 -18.04 -1.20
C LEU A 218 -22.56 -16.81 -1.51
N ASN A 219 -21.25 -17.00 -1.53
CA ASN A 219 -20.29 -15.99 -1.92
C ASN A 219 -19.69 -16.37 -3.28
N LEU A 220 -20.14 -15.69 -4.33
CA LEU A 220 -19.76 -15.99 -5.70
C LEU A 220 -18.26 -15.83 -5.94
N VAL A 221 -17.61 -14.86 -5.28
CA VAL A 221 -16.16 -14.64 -5.39
C VAL A 221 -15.41 -15.87 -4.88
N LEU A 222 -15.78 -16.38 -3.69
CA LEU A 222 -15.15 -17.58 -3.12
C LEU A 222 -15.46 -18.84 -3.94
N ASP A 223 -16.68 -18.98 -4.45
CA ASP A 223 -17.06 -20.11 -5.32
C ASP A 223 -16.22 -20.13 -6.60
N VAL A 224 -16.04 -18.98 -7.26
CA VAL A 224 -15.21 -18.85 -8.46
C VAL A 224 -13.74 -19.13 -8.16
N LEU A 225 -13.20 -18.58 -7.06
CA LEU A 225 -11.82 -18.87 -6.65
C LEU A 225 -11.60 -20.37 -6.43
N SER A 226 -12.58 -21.08 -5.85
CA SER A 226 -12.47 -22.52 -5.61
C SER A 226 -12.39 -23.35 -6.89
N LYS A 227 -12.96 -22.84 -7.99
CA LYS A 227 -12.92 -23.46 -9.32
C LYS A 227 -11.64 -23.13 -10.10
N ARG A 228 -10.83 -22.18 -9.61
CA ARG A 228 -9.64 -21.62 -10.29
C ARG A 228 -8.33 -21.86 -9.55
N MET A 229 -8.29 -22.90 -8.71
CA MET A 229 -7.08 -23.28 -7.96
C MET A 229 -5.87 -23.45 -8.90
N GLY A 230 -4.77 -22.75 -8.63
CA GLY A 230 -3.54 -22.78 -9.44
C GLY A 230 -3.58 -22.02 -10.77
N ILE A 231 -4.67 -21.28 -11.06
CA ILE A 231 -4.78 -20.42 -12.25
C ILE A 231 -4.63 -18.95 -11.86
N SER A 232 -5.12 -18.56 -10.69
CA SER A 232 -5.18 -17.17 -10.22
C SER A 232 -4.09 -16.83 -9.20
N ASP A 233 -2.84 -17.19 -9.54
CA ASP A 233 -1.67 -17.01 -8.67
C ASP A 233 -1.22 -15.54 -8.57
N THR A 234 -1.43 -14.74 -9.63
CA THR A 234 -1.10 -13.31 -9.60
C THR A 234 -2.03 -12.58 -8.64
N PHE A 235 -3.31 -12.96 -8.61
CA PHE A 235 -4.26 -12.42 -7.65
C PHE A 235 -3.83 -12.67 -6.20
N SER A 236 -3.50 -13.91 -5.84
CA SER A 236 -3.09 -14.27 -4.47
C SER A 236 -1.79 -13.58 -4.04
N ALA A 237 -0.80 -13.49 -4.93
CA ALA A 237 0.44 -12.76 -4.68
C ALA A 237 0.20 -11.26 -4.47
N ASN A 238 -0.67 -10.64 -5.28
CA ASN A 238 -1.02 -9.22 -5.13
C ASN A 238 -1.76 -8.93 -3.83
N LEU A 239 -2.63 -9.84 -3.35
CA LEU A 239 -3.29 -9.65 -2.04
C LEU A 239 -2.27 -9.51 -0.91
N ILE A 240 -1.22 -10.34 -0.92
CA ILE A 240 -0.16 -10.31 0.10
C ILE A 240 0.70 -9.05 -0.06
N PHE A 241 1.04 -8.71 -1.30
CA PHE A 241 1.80 -7.50 -1.60
C PHE A 241 1.07 -6.24 -1.12
N MET A 242 -0.22 -6.11 -1.48
CA MET A 242 -1.07 -5.00 -1.07
C MET A 242 -1.25 -4.95 0.44
N LEU A 243 -1.43 -6.09 1.12
CA LEU A 243 -1.56 -6.12 2.59
C LEU A 243 -0.28 -5.60 3.27
N ASN A 244 0.88 -5.96 2.74
CA ASN A 244 2.18 -5.57 3.29
C ASN A 244 2.56 -4.11 3.01
N ARG A 245 1.96 -3.46 1.99
CA ARG A 245 2.33 -2.11 1.54
C ARG A 245 1.23 -1.06 1.71
N SER A 246 -0.01 -1.48 1.92
CA SER A 246 -1.13 -0.56 2.08
C SER A 246 -1.06 0.15 3.43
N ASN A 247 -1.15 1.48 3.39
CA ASN A 247 -1.39 2.32 4.56
C ASN A 247 -2.89 2.62 4.75
N ASP A 248 -3.73 2.17 3.82
CA ASP A 248 -5.18 2.35 3.89
C ASP A 248 -5.82 1.20 4.68
N THR A 249 -6.29 1.52 5.88
CA THR A 249 -6.99 0.60 6.78
C THR A 249 -8.23 -0.02 6.12
N CYS A 250 -8.92 0.69 5.23
CA CYS A 250 -10.08 0.17 4.52
C CYS A 250 -9.66 -0.96 3.58
N VAL A 251 -8.62 -0.74 2.77
CA VAL A 251 -8.06 -1.77 1.89
C VAL A 251 -7.56 -2.97 2.70
N GLN A 252 -6.82 -2.74 3.80
CA GLN A 252 -6.36 -3.83 4.66
C GLN A 252 -7.54 -4.64 5.23
N MET A 253 -8.61 -3.97 5.66
CA MET A 253 -9.82 -4.63 6.17
C MET A 253 -10.50 -5.49 5.09
N LEU A 254 -10.59 -4.99 3.86
CA LEU A 254 -11.16 -5.73 2.74
C LEU A 254 -10.33 -6.98 2.39
N ILE A 255 -9.00 -6.86 2.37
CA ILE A 255 -8.09 -8.00 2.18
C ILE A 255 -8.30 -9.02 3.30
N LEU A 256 -8.31 -8.60 4.56
CA LEU A 256 -8.49 -9.50 5.71
C LEU A 256 -9.85 -10.20 5.69
N LYS A 257 -10.92 -9.53 5.25
CA LYS A 257 -12.25 -10.15 5.06
C LYS A 257 -12.22 -11.21 3.96
N LEU A 258 -11.55 -10.95 2.85
CA LEU A 258 -11.39 -11.93 1.78
C LEU A 258 -10.54 -13.12 2.25
N LEU A 259 -9.40 -12.89 2.89
CA LEU A 259 -8.55 -13.94 3.47
C LEU A 259 -9.31 -14.79 4.50
N TYR A 260 -10.11 -14.17 5.35
CA TYR A 260 -10.99 -14.90 6.28
C TYR A 260 -11.96 -15.81 5.50
N GLY A 261 -12.60 -15.31 4.45
CA GLY A 261 -13.48 -16.10 3.59
C GLY A 261 -12.76 -17.30 2.94
N ILE A 262 -11.55 -17.07 2.41
CA ILE A 262 -10.70 -18.12 1.81
C ILE A 262 -10.36 -19.20 2.85
N PHE A 263 -9.82 -18.81 4.03
CA PHE A 263 -9.39 -19.78 5.05
C PHE A 263 -10.53 -20.44 5.84
N THR A 264 -11.78 -19.98 5.66
CA THR A 264 -12.96 -20.63 6.25
C THR A 264 -13.75 -21.47 5.26
N THR A 265 -13.34 -21.49 3.99
CA THR A 265 -13.97 -22.27 2.94
C THR A 265 -13.15 -23.55 2.67
N PRO A 266 -13.66 -24.76 2.95
CA PRO A 266 -12.89 -26.00 2.85
C PRO A 266 -12.23 -26.28 1.50
N THR A 267 -12.88 -25.88 0.40
CA THR A 267 -12.35 -26.06 -0.96
C THR A 267 -11.16 -25.16 -1.26
N LEU A 268 -10.91 -24.13 -0.44
CA LEU A 268 -9.86 -23.12 -0.61
C LEU A 268 -8.71 -23.26 0.40
N TYR A 269 -8.68 -24.31 1.22
CA TYR A 269 -7.64 -24.50 2.25
C TYR A 269 -6.22 -24.60 1.66
N GLU A 270 -6.09 -25.03 0.41
CA GLU A 270 -4.83 -25.15 -0.32
C GLU A 270 -4.63 -24.02 -1.36
N TYR A 271 -5.40 -22.93 -1.27
CA TYR A 271 -5.41 -21.87 -2.29
C TYR A 271 -4.08 -21.11 -2.38
N PHE A 272 -3.43 -20.87 -1.24
CA PHE A 272 -2.12 -20.22 -1.17
C PHE A 272 -1.00 -21.25 -1.16
N TYR A 273 0.14 -20.89 -1.77
CA TYR A 273 1.37 -21.67 -1.62
C TYR A 273 1.89 -21.56 -0.18
N THR A 274 2.63 -22.58 0.27
CA THR A 274 3.13 -22.62 1.64
C THR A 274 4.05 -21.44 1.98
N ASN A 275 4.84 -20.94 1.02
CA ASN A 275 5.71 -19.78 1.22
C ASN A 275 4.89 -18.51 1.47
N ASP A 276 3.79 -18.33 0.73
CA ASP A 276 2.89 -17.20 0.87
C ASP A 276 2.21 -17.21 2.25
N LEU A 277 1.86 -18.39 2.76
CA LEU A 277 1.34 -18.53 4.11
C LEU A 277 2.36 -18.15 5.19
N TYR A 278 3.65 -18.45 4.99
CA TYR A 278 4.70 -17.98 5.91
C TYR A 278 4.80 -16.46 5.92
N VAL A 279 4.71 -15.83 4.74
CA VAL A 279 4.69 -14.36 4.62
C VAL A 279 3.46 -13.77 5.31
N LEU A 280 2.28 -14.38 5.16
CA LEU A 280 1.06 -13.94 5.86
C LEU A 280 1.16 -14.04 7.38
N VAL A 281 1.79 -15.11 7.90
CA VAL A 281 2.07 -15.21 9.34
C VAL A 281 3.01 -14.10 9.79
N ASP A 282 4.08 -13.84 9.02
CA ASP A 282 5.05 -12.79 9.34
C ASP A 282 4.45 -11.39 9.35
N ILE A 283 3.65 -11.06 8.33
CA ILE A 283 2.88 -9.81 8.27
C ILE A 283 1.96 -9.74 9.49
N THR A 284 1.19 -10.80 9.75
CA THR A 284 0.23 -10.80 10.87
C THR A 284 0.92 -10.57 12.21
N LEU A 285 2.01 -11.30 12.52
CA LEU A 285 2.72 -11.14 13.79
C LEU A 285 3.32 -9.74 13.94
N ARG A 286 3.93 -9.20 12.87
CA ARG A 286 4.47 -7.84 12.84
C ARG A 286 3.38 -6.81 13.13
N GLU A 287 2.26 -6.87 12.41
CA GLU A 287 1.15 -5.91 12.57
C GLU A 287 0.50 -6.00 13.95
N LEU A 288 0.35 -7.21 14.53
CA LEU A 288 -0.17 -7.34 15.90
C LEU A 288 0.72 -6.64 16.94
N CYS A 289 2.04 -6.65 16.73
CA CYS A 289 2.99 -5.92 17.56
C CYS A 289 2.91 -4.41 17.34
N ASP A 290 2.94 -3.98 16.08
CA ASP A 290 3.15 -2.59 15.67
C ASP A 290 1.89 -1.71 15.74
N LEU A 291 0.69 -2.31 15.63
CA LEU A 291 -0.56 -1.55 15.63
C LEU A 291 -0.75 -0.77 16.94
N GLY A 292 -0.97 0.54 16.82
CA GLY A 292 -1.21 1.46 17.94
C GLY A 292 -2.55 1.24 18.68
N ASP A 293 -2.88 2.16 19.59
CA ASP A 293 -4.04 2.03 20.48
C ASP A 293 -5.32 2.74 19.98
N THR A 294 -5.32 3.26 18.74
CA THR A 294 -6.49 3.90 18.11
C THR A 294 -7.64 2.91 17.91
N LYS A 295 -8.87 3.39 17.76
CA LYS A 295 -10.05 2.53 17.54
C LYS A 295 -9.93 1.76 16.22
N GLU A 296 -9.41 2.42 15.20
CA GLU A 296 -9.15 1.87 13.87
C GLU A 296 -8.10 0.77 13.96
N ALA A 297 -6.96 1.02 14.64
CA ALA A 297 -5.92 0.02 14.85
C ALA A 297 -6.40 -1.17 15.70
N GLN A 298 -7.26 -0.93 16.70
CA GLN A 298 -7.89 -2.02 17.46
C GLN A 298 -8.80 -2.89 16.59
N THR A 299 -9.60 -2.26 15.72
CA THR A 299 -10.48 -2.98 14.78
C THR A 299 -9.66 -3.82 13.81
N LEU A 300 -8.57 -3.26 13.29
CA LEU A 300 -7.66 -3.97 12.41
C LEU A 300 -6.92 -5.12 13.12
N ARG A 301 -6.48 -4.92 14.37
CA ARG A 301 -5.89 -5.97 15.20
C ARG A 301 -6.85 -7.15 15.41
N ASP A 302 -8.11 -6.86 15.73
CA ASP A 302 -9.14 -7.89 15.87
C ASP A 302 -9.40 -8.63 14.56
N ALA A 303 -9.30 -7.95 13.40
CA ALA A 303 -9.40 -8.58 12.09
C ALA A 303 -8.21 -9.51 11.79
N TYR A 304 -6.97 -9.06 12.03
CA TYR A 304 -5.77 -9.92 11.91
C TYR A 304 -5.89 -11.17 12.77
N LEU A 305 -6.30 -11.05 14.03
CA LEU A 305 -6.50 -12.20 14.93
C LEU A 305 -7.57 -13.16 14.41
N ARG A 306 -8.68 -12.64 13.86
CA ARG A 306 -9.75 -13.47 13.28
C ARG A 306 -9.29 -14.23 12.04
N VAL A 307 -8.36 -13.68 11.25
CA VAL A 307 -7.74 -14.35 10.11
C VAL A 307 -6.67 -15.35 10.57
N LEU A 308 -5.93 -15.04 11.64
CA LEU A 308 -4.84 -15.88 12.15
C LEU A 308 -5.32 -17.27 12.57
N GLU A 309 -6.48 -17.39 13.21
CA GLU A 309 -7.00 -18.70 13.64
C GLU A 309 -7.23 -19.69 12.48
N PRO A 310 -8.07 -19.37 11.47
CA PRO A 310 -8.25 -20.26 10.32
C PRO A 310 -6.98 -20.35 9.46
N LEU A 311 -6.14 -19.31 9.39
CA LEU A 311 -4.83 -19.41 8.73
C LEU A 311 -3.98 -20.55 9.33
N LEU A 312 -4.00 -20.72 10.65
CA LEU A 312 -3.23 -21.75 11.34
C LEU A 312 -3.90 -23.14 11.32
N GLU A 313 -5.22 -23.21 11.39
CA GLU A 313 -5.97 -24.48 11.49
C GLU A 313 -6.45 -25.05 10.16
N ASN A 314 -6.74 -24.20 9.18
CA ASN A 314 -7.43 -24.56 7.94
C ASN A 314 -6.54 -24.42 6.70
N THR A 315 -5.23 -24.54 6.87
CA THR A 315 -4.26 -24.50 5.75
C THR A 315 -3.21 -25.58 5.93
N GLN A 316 -2.23 -25.62 5.03
CA GLN A 316 -1.03 -26.45 5.12
C GLN A 316 -0.27 -26.27 6.45
N LEU A 317 -0.42 -25.11 7.11
CA LEU A 317 0.22 -24.81 8.39
C LEU A 317 -0.27 -25.70 9.54
N ARG A 318 -1.47 -26.30 9.43
CA ARG A 318 -1.97 -27.27 10.41
C ARG A 318 -1.02 -28.45 10.56
N LEU A 319 -0.44 -28.91 9.45
CA LEU A 319 0.48 -30.06 9.43
C LEU A 319 1.92 -29.65 9.76
N ARG A 320 2.33 -28.46 9.33
CA ARG A 320 3.67 -27.91 9.57
C ARG A 320 3.57 -26.51 10.18
N PRO A 321 3.42 -26.41 11.51
CA PRO A 321 3.24 -25.14 12.21
C PRO A 321 4.48 -24.26 12.07
N TYR A 322 4.33 -23.15 11.37
CA TYR A 322 5.38 -22.14 11.21
C TYR A 322 5.39 -21.18 12.40
N LYS A 323 6.59 -20.80 12.88
CA LYS A 323 6.80 -19.83 13.98
C LYS A 323 5.95 -20.04 15.24
N LYS A 324 5.59 -21.29 15.55
CA LYS A 324 4.61 -21.62 16.60
C LYS A 324 4.89 -20.94 17.97
N GLU A 325 6.16 -20.91 18.40
CA GLU A 325 6.57 -20.32 19.67
C GLU A 325 6.45 -18.79 19.67
N GLU A 326 6.78 -18.14 18.55
CA GLU A 326 6.69 -16.70 18.38
C GLU A 326 5.23 -16.26 18.33
N THR A 327 4.39 -17.01 17.62
CA THR A 327 2.94 -16.81 17.60
C THR A 327 2.36 -16.90 19.00
N HIS A 328 2.68 -17.96 19.75
CA HIS A 328 2.19 -18.13 21.12
C HIS A 328 2.67 -16.99 22.05
N LYS A 329 3.95 -16.61 21.99
CA LYS A 329 4.49 -15.48 22.76
C LYS A 329 3.78 -14.16 22.43
N THR A 330 3.52 -13.90 21.15
CA THR A 330 2.82 -12.71 20.68
C THR A 330 1.39 -12.67 21.24
N LEU A 331 0.66 -13.79 21.16
CA LEU A 331 -0.69 -13.93 21.72
C LEU A 331 -0.69 -13.69 23.24
N LEU A 332 0.24 -14.28 23.99
CA LEU A 332 0.35 -14.06 25.45
C LEU A 332 0.64 -12.59 25.79
N SER A 333 1.45 -11.90 24.98
CA SER A 333 1.74 -10.47 25.18
C SER A 333 0.48 -9.59 25.06
N LEU A 334 -0.52 -10.02 24.28
CA LEU A 334 -1.81 -9.34 24.16
C LEU A 334 -2.76 -9.63 25.32
N LEU A 335 -2.62 -10.78 26.01
CA LEU A 335 -3.40 -11.08 27.21
C LEU A 335 -2.87 -10.33 28.44
N ASN A 336 -1.55 -10.29 28.56
CA ASN A 336 -0.82 -9.66 29.66
C ASN A 336 0.04 -8.50 29.12
N PRO A 337 -0.58 -7.41 28.64
CA PRO A 337 0.16 -6.27 28.14
C PRO A 337 1.05 -5.71 29.26
N GLY A 338 2.29 -5.37 28.91
CA GLY A 338 3.16 -4.58 29.80
C GLY A 338 2.48 -3.26 30.21
N MET A 339 3.03 -2.59 31.22
CA MET A 339 2.41 -1.56 32.09
C MET A 339 1.69 -0.35 31.43
N GLN A 340 1.56 -0.25 30.10
CA GLN A 340 0.95 0.88 29.40
C GLN A 340 -0.03 0.54 28.25
N ARG A 341 -0.14 -0.71 27.77
CA ARG A 341 -0.99 -1.02 26.59
C ARG A 341 -2.40 -1.48 27.01
N LYS A 342 -3.44 -0.72 26.64
CA LYS A 342 -4.84 -1.09 26.93
C LYS A 342 -5.39 -2.01 25.84
N VAL A 343 -5.44 -3.32 26.12
CA VAL A 343 -6.03 -4.31 25.20
C VAL A 343 -7.52 -4.49 25.50
N ASN A 344 -8.36 -4.35 24.48
CA ASN A 344 -9.82 -4.48 24.59
C ASN A 344 -10.24 -5.91 24.95
N SER A 345 -11.39 -6.04 25.62
CA SER A 345 -12.02 -7.30 25.99
C SER A 345 -12.28 -8.22 24.77
N THR A 346 -12.66 -7.68 23.62
CA THR A 346 -12.85 -8.44 22.38
C THR A 346 -11.57 -9.12 21.92
N THR A 347 -10.47 -8.36 21.82
CA THR A 347 -9.14 -8.87 21.49
C THR A 347 -8.75 -10.00 22.44
N LYS A 348 -8.90 -9.79 23.75
CA LYS A 348 -8.59 -10.82 24.77
C LYS A 348 -9.40 -12.10 24.57
N ARG A 349 -10.69 -12.00 24.22
CA ARG A 349 -11.54 -13.18 23.94
C ARG A 349 -11.05 -13.94 22.72
N ILE A 350 -10.74 -13.24 21.62
CA ILE A 350 -10.24 -13.87 20.39
C ILE A 350 -8.90 -14.57 20.67
N VAL A 351 -7.97 -13.90 21.35
CA VAL A 351 -6.66 -14.46 21.70
C VAL A 351 -6.79 -15.72 22.56
N LYS A 352 -7.63 -15.70 23.61
CA LYS A 352 -7.89 -16.89 24.43
C LYS A 352 -8.40 -18.06 23.60
N ARG A 353 -9.39 -17.79 22.73
CA ARG A 353 -9.94 -18.79 21.82
C ARG A 353 -8.85 -19.41 20.93
N ILE A 354 -7.95 -18.60 20.37
CA ILE A 354 -6.85 -19.11 19.54
C ILE A 354 -5.91 -20.01 20.35
N ILE A 355 -5.56 -19.62 21.58
CA ILE A 355 -4.69 -20.43 22.43
C ILE A 355 -5.35 -21.78 22.75
N GLU A 356 -6.61 -21.76 23.18
CA GLU A 356 -7.37 -22.96 23.51
C GLU A 356 -7.56 -23.88 22.28
N ASN A 357 -7.91 -23.31 21.12
CA ASN A 357 -8.23 -24.09 19.93
C ASN A 357 -6.99 -24.59 19.19
N TRP A 358 -5.95 -23.78 19.06
CA TRP A 358 -4.79 -24.12 18.26
C TRP A 358 -3.62 -24.58 19.12
N TRP A 359 -3.17 -23.77 20.08
CA TRP A 359 -1.92 -24.02 20.81
C TRP A 359 -2.03 -25.22 21.76
N GLU A 360 -3.11 -25.30 22.55
CA GLU A 360 -3.30 -26.40 23.50
C GLU A 360 -3.47 -27.74 22.78
N LYS A 361 -4.20 -27.77 21.66
CA LYS A 361 -4.29 -28.97 20.81
C LYS A 361 -2.93 -29.36 20.26
N LEU A 362 -2.15 -28.39 19.76
CA LEU A 362 -0.81 -28.64 19.23
C LEU A 362 0.12 -29.27 20.28
N CYS A 363 0.13 -28.73 21.51
CA CYS A 363 0.92 -29.24 22.62
C CYS A 363 0.40 -30.60 23.13
N GLY A 364 -0.91 -30.81 23.10
CA GLY A 364 -1.56 -32.08 23.44
C GLY A 364 -1.17 -33.21 22.48
N PHE A 365 -1.10 -32.92 21.18
CA PHE A 365 -0.59 -33.85 20.15
C PHE A 365 0.90 -34.18 20.36
N GLN A 366 1.73 -33.22 20.82
CA GLN A 366 3.12 -33.52 21.16
C GLN A 366 3.25 -34.45 22.38
N LYS A 367 2.34 -34.39 23.35
CA LYS A 367 2.35 -35.31 24.50
C LYS A 367 1.97 -36.75 24.13
N SER A 368 1.10 -36.98 23.15
CA SER A 368 0.72 -38.36 22.75
C SER A 368 1.80 -39.07 21.93
N VAL A 369 2.57 -38.34 21.13
CA VAL A 369 3.68 -38.90 20.33
C VAL A 369 4.85 -39.34 21.21
N TYR A 370 5.14 -38.62 22.32
CA TYR A 370 6.20 -38.99 23.25
C TYR A 370 5.83 -40.13 24.23
N TYR A 371 4.54 -40.44 24.40
CA TYR A 371 4.09 -41.51 25.32
C TYR A 371 3.94 -42.89 24.67
N ASN A 372 4.17 -43.03 23.36
CA ASN A 372 4.04 -44.30 22.66
C ASN A 372 5.35 -45.06 22.38
N ASP A 373 6.50 -44.54 22.83
CA ASP A 373 7.82 -45.19 22.65
C ASP A 373 8.47 -45.66 23.96
N ASN A 374 7.69 -46.18 24.91
CA ASN A 374 8.26 -46.99 26.00
C ASN A 374 7.24 -48.00 26.57
N VAL A 375 7.12 -49.14 25.90
CA VAL A 375 6.68 -50.39 26.53
C VAL A 375 7.92 -51.24 26.78
N ASN A 376 8.35 -51.33 28.05
CA ASN A 376 8.57 -52.62 28.72
C ASN A 376 9.05 -52.46 30.19
N SER A 377 8.15 -52.86 31.10
CA SER A 377 8.42 -53.61 32.36
C SER A 377 8.83 -52.85 33.65
N PRO A 378 8.53 -53.38 34.87
CA PRO A 378 7.22 -53.25 35.52
C PRO A 378 7.27 -52.90 37.04
N ASN A 379 6.08 -52.66 37.61
CA ASN A 379 5.70 -52.75 39.03
C ASN A 379 6.23 -51.70 40.03
N LEU A 380 5.31 -50.96 40.66
CA LEU A 380 4.98 -51.15 42.09
C LEU A 380 3.67 -50.44 42.48
N SER A 381 2.89 -51.16 43.28
CA SER A 381 1.61 -50.86 43.93
C SER A 381 1.65 -49.76 45.00
N HIS A 382 0.58 -48.96 45.14
CA HIS A 382 -0.36 -49.02 46.28
C HIS A 382 -1.42 -47.90 46.26
N ASP A 383 -2.66 -48.35 46.37
CA ASP A 383 -3.79 -47.86 47.18
C ASP A 383 -4.44 -46.47 47.03
N SER A 384 -5.73 -46.57 47.35
CA SER A 384 -6.86 -45.73 46.99
C SER A 384 -7.57 -45.14 48.22
N ARG A 385 -8.44 -44.13 47.98
CA ARG A 385 -9.65 -43.76 48.78
C ARG A 385 -9.37 -43.11 50.16
N LEU A 386 -10.19 -42.25 50.76
CA LEU A 386 -11.48 -41.60 50.50
C LEU A 386 -11.63 -40.47 51.57
N SER A 387 -12.57 -39.55 51.33
CA SER A 387 -13.55 -39.01 52.31
C SER A 387 -13.48 -37.53 52.71
N SER A 388 -14.65 -36.95 52.49
CA SER A 388 -15.27 -35.68 52.88
C SER A 388 -15.50 -35.48 54.38
N CYS A 389 -15.64 -34.22 54.84
CA CYS A 389 -16.91 -33.64 55.34
C CYS A 389 -16.76 -32.22 56.00
N THR A 390 -17.50 -31.26 55.43
CA THR A 390 -18.43 -30.25 56.05
C THR A 390 -18.05 -29.27 57.19
N SER A 391 -18.21 -27.96 56.87
CA SER A 391 -18.86 -26.82 57.61
C SER A 391 -18.42 -26.49 59.05
N SER A 392 -18.29 -25.24 59.54
CA SER A 392 -18.71 -23.88 59.15
C SER A 392 -18.06 -22.84 60.10
N VAL A 393 -18.30 -21.54 59.83
CA VAL A 393 -18.15 -20.33 60.67
C VAL A 393 -16.91 -19.47 60.39
N GLY A 394 -17.14 -18.29 59.78
CA GLY A 394 -16.19 -17.15 59.75
C GLY A 394 -16.31 -16.26 61.00
N PRO A 395 -15.59 -15.11 61.14
CA PRO A 395 -15.31 -14.16 60.04
C PRO A 395 -13.92 -13.48 60.01
N SER A 396 -13.58 -12.96 58.81
CA SER A 396 -12.80 -11.74 58.48
C SER A 396 -11.44 -11.41 59.17
N THR A 397 -10.34 -11.41 58.41
CA THR A 397 -9.54 -10.23 57.95
C THR A 397 -8.14 -10.64 57.43
N PRO A 398 -7.50 -9.89 56.51
CA PRO A 398 -6.33 -10.35 55.76
C PRO A 398 -5.00 -9.62 56.08
N ASP A 399 -3.91 -10.29 55.69
CA ASP A 399 -2.61 -9.78 55.24
C ASP A 399 -1.61 -9.16 56.24
N ALA A 400 -0.51 -9.90 56.47
CA ALA A 400 0.73 -9.41 57.06
C ALA A 400 1.95 -9.97 56.30
N VAL A 401 2.14 -9.54 55.05
CA VAL A 401 3.44 -9.57 54.37
C VAL A 401 3.55 -8.34 53.45
N ASP A 402 3.56 -7.13 54.03
CA ASP A 402 3.91 -5.92 53.26
C ASP A 402 4.46 -4.77 54.14
N GLU A 403 5.23 -5.10 55.19
CA GLU A 403 5.66 -4.10 56.19
C GLU A 403 7.19 -3.94 56.32
N LEU A 404 7.96 -4.27 55.28
CA LEU A 404 9.41 -4.03 55.26
C LEU A 404 9.87 -3.16 54.07
N SER A 405 9.06 -3.03 53.02
CA SER A 405 9.33 -2.18 51.85
C SER A 405 8.93 -0.70 52.09
N ALA A 406 7.95 -0.45 52.95
CA ALA A 406 7.40 0.88 53.22
C ALA A 406 8.23 1.75 54.20
N VAL A 407 9.08 1.13 55.02
CA VAL A 407 9.87 1.84 56.04
C VAL A 407 11.07 2.56 55.40
N VAL A 408 11.68 1.99 54.36
CA VAL A 408 12.83 2.58 53.63
C VAL A 408 12.41 3.77 52.74
N ALA A 409 11.17 3.79 52.26
CA ALA A 409 10.65 4.87 51.43
C ALA A 409 10.31 6.16 52.22
N ARG A 410 9.98 6.04 53.51
CA ARG A 410 9.61 7.18 54.37
C ARG A 410 10.81 8.00 54.85
N GLU A 411 11.99 7.39 54.99
CA GLU A 411 13.23 8.10 55.37
C GLU A 411 13.79 9.00 54.26
N LYS A 412 13.60 8.64 52.98
CA LYS A 412 14.10 9.44 51.85
C LYS A 412 13.25 10.69 51.55
N MET A 413 11.95 10.67 51.86
CA MET A 413 11.06 11.82 51.65
C MET A 413 11.16 12.88 52.76
N ALA A 414 11.57 12.52 53.97
CA ALA A 414 11.80 13.46 55.07
C ALA A 414 12.99 14.39 54.80
N LYS A 415 14.10 13.88 54.23
CA LYS A 415 15.30 14.68 53.89
C LYS A 415 15.09 15.71 52.77
N ILE A 416 14.14 15.48 51.87
CA ILE A 416 13.81 16.43 50.79
C ILE A 416 12.93 17.57 51.32
N THR A 417 12.19 17.34 52.41
CA THR A 417 11.26 18.31 52.98
C THR A 417 11.94 19.34 53.89
N GLU A 418 13.10 19.00 54.48
CA GLU A 418 13.90 19.94 55.29
C GLU A 418 14.71 20.96 54.45
N ILE A 419 15.12 20.61 53.23
CA ILE A 419 15.90 21.54 52.37
C ILE A 419 15.03 22.68 51.80
N LYS A 420 13.70 22.58 51.90
CA LYS A 420 12.77 23.55 51.30
C LYS A 420 12.26 24.63 52.27
N LYS A 421 12.81 24.70 53.51
CA LYS A 421 12.33 25.59 54.58
C LYS A 421 13.24 26.76 54.96
N GLU A 422 14.38 26.94 54.31
CA GLU A 422 15.18 28.16 54.46
C GLU A 422 15.11 29.04 53.20
N ASN A 423 14.84 30.33 53.45
CA ASN A 423 14.80 31.46 52.52
C ASN A 423 13.47 31.78 51.82
N VAL A 424 12.49 32.24 52.60
CA VAL A 424 11.55 33.30 52.15
C VAL A 424 11.35 34.32 53.26
N THR A 425 11.92 35.52 53.09
CA THR A 425 11.42 36.78 53.68
C THR A 425 10.79 37.63 52.58
N PRO A 426 9.74 38.43 52.86
CA PRO A 426 8.83 38.93 51.83
C PRO A 426 9.33 40.23 51.19
N GLY A 427 9.68 40.16 49.90
CA GLY A 427 9.98 41.31 49.06
C GLY A 427 8.94 41.47 47.94
N LYS A 428 8.31 42.65 47.89
CA LYS A 428 7.22 43.08 46.99
C LYS A 428 7.39 42.59 45.53
N SER A 429 6.34 41.97 44.98
CA SER A 429 6.28 41.50 43.60
C SER A 429 6.16 42.65 42.59
N LYS A 430 7.08 42.70 41.62
CA LYS A 430 6.89 43.39 40.33
C LYS A 430 6.87 42.32 39.24
N VAL A 431 5.70 42.09 38.65
CA VAL A 431 5.50 41.18 37.50
C VAL A 431 6.17 41.81 36.27
N LYS A 432 7.23 41.18 35.74
CA LYS A 432 7.78 41.52 34.42
C LYS A 432 6.92 40.85 33.35
N LYS A 433 6.22 41.63 32.54
CA LYS A 433 5.55 41.15 31.31
C LYS A 433 6.61 40.71 30.32
N THR A 434 6.68 39.41 30.02
CA THR A 434 7.51 38.87 28.92
C THR A 434 6.88 39.27 27.58
N SER A 435 7.70 39.81 26.68
CA SER A 435 7.29 40.32 25.37
C SER A 435 6.66 39.23 24.49
N LEU A 436 5.58 39.57 23.78
CA LEU A 436 4.87 38.69 22.83
C LEU A 436 5.80 38.01 21.80
N LEU A 437 6.89 38.69 21.42
CA LEU A 437 7.87 38.18 20.46
C LEU A 437 8.63 36.93 20.98
N SER A 438 8.92 36.86 22.28
CA SER A 438 9.61 35.69 22.84
C SER A 438 8.68 34.47 22.92
N GLN A 439 7.39 34.67 23.12
CA GLN A 439 6.40 33.59 23.09
C GLN A 439 6.19 33.06 21.66
N GLY A 440 6.20 33.94 20.66
CA GLY A 440 6.14 33.56 19.25
C GLY A 440 7.36 32.73 18.81
N LEU A 441 8.57 33.11 19.22
CA LEU A 441 9.79 32.36 18.90
C LEU A 441 9.84 30.98 19.56
N ILE A 442 9.37 30.86 20.81
CA ILE A 442 9.24 29.57 21.49
C ILE A 442 8.22 28.68 20.77
N GLY A 443 7.06 29.23 20.38
CA GLY A 443 6.05 28.51 19.61
C GLY A 443 6.56 28.04 18.24
N LEU A 444 7.33 28.88 17.54
CA LEU A 444 7.98 28.52 16.27
C LEU A 444 9.00 27.38 16.46
N SER A 445 9.77 27.42 17.55
CA SER A 445 10.72 26.35 17.86
C SER A 445 10.04 25.01 18.14
N TRP A 446 8.91 25.01 18.85
CA TRP A 446 8.14 23.78 19.11
C TRP A 446 7.46 23.25 17.86
N THR A 447 6.91 24.12 17.01
CA THR A 447 6.29 23.70 15.74
C THR A 447 7.30 23.08 14.79
N VAL A 448 8.49 23.66 14.66
CA VAL A 448 9.59 23.05 13.91
C VAL A 448 9.99 21.70 14.53
N LEU A 449 10.19 21.63 15.85
CA LEU A 449 10.53 20.38 16.53
C LEU A 449 9.48 19.28 16.27
N PHE A 450 8.19 19.59 16.42
CA PHE A 450 7.11 18.63 16.19
C PHE A 450 6.97 18.25 14.71
N PHE A 451 7.29 19.14 13.77
CA PHE A 451 7.31 18.81 12.34
C PHE A 451 8.37 17.75 12.01
N PHE A 452 9.60 17.93 12.51
CA PHE A 452 10.70 16.97 12.30
C PHE A 452 10.51 15.68 13.13
N LEU A 453 9.96 15.77 14.34
CA LEU A 453 9.66 14.60 15.17
C LEU A 453 8.49 13.78 14.61
N GLY A 454 7.45 14.45 14.11
CA GLY A 454 6.34 13.82 13.40
C GLY A 454 6.82 13.13 12.13
N SER A 455 7.69 13.79 11.36
CA SER A 455 8.37 13.19 10.22
C SER A 455 9.11 11.90 10.59
N TYR A 456 9.92 11.94 11.67
CA TYR A 456 10.71 10.78 12.10
C TYR A 456 9.81 9.63 12.57
N LEU A 457 8.70 9.93 13.26
CA LEU A 457 7.73 8.94 13.69
C LEU A 457 6.93 8.32 12.54
N ILE A 458 6.69 9.07 11.45
CA ILE A 458 5.85 8.63 10.32
C ILE A 458 6.67 7.97 9.20
N THR A 459 7.88 8.47 8.93
CA THR A 459 8.69 8.06 7.77
C THR A 459 10.02 7.42 8.14
N GLU A 460 10.29 7.22 9.45
CA GLU A 460 11.61 6.84 9.99
C GLU A 460 12.76 7.74 9.50
N SER A 461 12.41 8.95 9.04
CA SER A 461 13.34 9.92 8.50
C SER A 461 12.97 11.30 9.00
N TRP A 462 13.96 12.15 9.24
CA TRP A 462 13.71 13.49 9.75
C TRP A 462 13.09 14.43 8.68
N THR A 463 13.02 14.03 7.42
CA THR A 463 12.73 14.93 6.28
C THR A 463 11.56 14.48 5.40
N TRP A 464 10.56 13.85 5.99
CA TRP A 464 9.32 13.35 5.36
C TRP A 464 9.59 12.42 4.18
N GLY A 465 10.56 11.52 4.33
CA GLY A 465 10.97 10.60 3.27
C GLY A 465 11.69 11.28 2.10
N TYR A 466 12.01 12.58 2.19
CA TYR A 466 12.77 13.27 1.14
C TYR A 466 14.17 12.67 1.01
N ARG A 467 14.47 12.07 -0.14
CA ARG A 467 15.78 11.50 -0.50
C ARG A 467 16.47 12.27 -1.63
N GLY A 468 16.33 13.59 -1.64
CA GLY A 468 16.98 14.46 -2.62
C GLY A 468 18.27 15.11 -2.10
N LYS A 469 18.71 16.19 -2.75
CA LYS A 469 20.02 16.82 -2.50
C LYS A 469 20.21 17.23 -1.03
N TRP A 470 19.16 17.70 -0.35
CA TRP A 470 19.22 18.23 1.03
C TRP A 470 19.44 17.20 2.13
N THR A 471 19.28 15.90 1.86
CA THR A 471 19.39 14.83 2.87
C THR A 471 20.58 13.91 2.66
N ASN A 472 21.15 13.90 1.46
CA ASN A 472 22.34 13.14 1.17
C ASN A 472 23.59 13.98 1.47
N VAL A 473 24.18 13.79 2.65
CA VAL A 473 25.43 14.46 3.09
C VAL A 473 26.57 14.29 2.08
N ASN A 474 26.58 13.21 1.29
CA ASN A 474 27.58 12.97 0.25
C ASN A 474 27.45 13.95 -0.94
N THR A 475 26.33 14.65 -1.08
CA THR A 475 26.12 15.67 -2.14
C THR A 475 26.94 16.94 -1.86
N TYR A 476 27.20 17.24 -0.59
CA TYR A 476 27.87 18.48 -0.17
C TYR A 476 29.34 18.28 0.22
N ILE A 477 29.78 17.02 0.33
CA ILE A 477 31.17 16.68 0.57
C ILE A 477 31.84 16.48 -0.79
N PRO A 478 32.76 17.36 -1.22
CA PRO A 478 33.47 17.18 -2.48
C PRO A 478 34.29 15.89 -2.41
N ARG A 479 33.89 14.88 -3.19
CA ARG A 479 34.62 13.63 -3.31
C ARG A 479 35.77 13.81 -4.28
N GLN A 480 36.97 13.44 -3.87
CA GLN A 480 38.12 13.40 -4.76
C GLN A 480 37.84 12.35 -5.84
N GLN A 481 37.65 12.81 -7.08
CA GLN A 481 37.42 11.92 -8.22
C GLN A 481 38.73 11.20 -8.55
N ARG A 482 38.70 9.87 -8.53
CA ARG A 482 39.84 9.04 -8.93
C ARG A 482 39.77 8.74 -10.43
N VAL A 483 40.92 8.70 -11.08
CA VAL A 483 41.04 8.15 -12.43
C VAL A 483 41.40 6.68 -12.30
N PHE A 484 40.65 5.82 -12.96
CA PHE A 484 40.85 4.38 -12.98
C PHE A 484 41.36 3.96 -14.36
N THR A 485 42.30 3.03 -14.41
CA THR A 485 42.54 2.24 -15.62
C THR A 485 41.50 1.11 -15.72
N GLU A 486 41.29 0.54 -16.90
CA GLU A 486 40.38 -0.61 -17.07
C GLU A 486 40.80 -1.79 -16.17
N THR A 487 42.10 -2.05 -16.03
CA THR A 487 42.63 -3.11 -15.17
C THR A 487 42.42 -2.85 -13.67
N GLU A 488 42.42 -1.59 -13.24
CA GLU A 488 42.09 -1.23 -11.87
C GLU A 488 40.60 -1.35 -11.61
N LEU A 489 39.75 -0.93 -12.56
CA LEU A 489 38.31 -1.01 -12.43
C LEU A 489 37.83 -2.46 -12.31
N LEU A 490 38.46 -3.37 -13.06
CA LEU A 490 38.13 -4.80 -13.06
C LEU A 490 38.28 -5.46 -11.67
N GLN A 491 39.10 -4.90 -10.78
CA GLN A 491 39.27 -5.42 -9.42
C GLN A 491 38.05 -5.21 -8.51
N TYR A 492 37.04 -4.48 -8.99
CA TYR A 492 35.82 -4.10 -8.27
C TYR A 492 34.56 -4.71 -8.93
N ASP A 493 34.70 -5.89 -9.53
CA ASP A 493 33.63 -6.67 -10.17
C ASP A 493 32.65 -7.35 -9.17
N GLY A 494 32.94 -7.26 -7.88
CA GLY A 494 32.09 -7.81 -6.82
C GLY A 494 32.30 -9.30 -6.54
N THR A 495 33.35 -9.93 -7.07
CA THR A 495 33.75 -11.29 -6.66
C THR A 495 34.32 -11.31 -5.24
N ASP A 496 35.00 -10.24 -4.83
CA ASP A 496 35.53 -10.07 -3.48
C ASP A 496 34.49 -9.41 -2.58
N ALA A 497 34.04 -10.14 -1.56
CA ALA A 497 33.06 -9.65 -0.59
C ALA A 497 33.57 -8.46 0.24
N THR A 498 34.89 -8.30 0.36
CA THR A 498 35.53 -7.25 1.16
C THR A 498 35.73 -5.94 0.40
N LYS A 499 35.67 -5.98 -0.94
CA LYS A 499 35.83 -4.79 -1.79
C LYS A 499 34.48 -4.18 -2.17
N PRO A 500 34.43 -2.87 -2.43
CA PRO A 500 33.26 -2.24 -3.02
C PRO A 500 33.07 -2.70 -4.47
N ILE A 501 31.87 -2.47 -5.01
CA ILE A 501 31.51 -2.84 -6.38
C ILE A 501 31.39 -1.57 -7.20
N TYR A 502 32.16 -1.47 -8.27
CA TYR A 502 32.17 -0.32 -9.16
C TYR A 502 31.68 -0.72 -10.55
N LEU A 503 31.04 0.21 -11.24
CA LEU A 503 30.74 0.09 -12.66
C LEU A 503 31.04 1.41 -13.36
N ALA A 504 31.22 1.37 -14.67
CA ALA A 504 31.37 2.56 -15.49
C ALA A 504 30.32 2.62 -16.61
N ILE A 505 29.93 3.85 -16.93
CA ILE A 505 29.11 4.15 -18.10
C ILE A 505 29.61 5.45 -18.74
N ASP A 506 30.01 5.35 -20.01
CA ASP A 506 30.47 6.49 -20.80
C ASP A 506 31.57 7.28 -20.08
N GLY A 507 32.57 6.52 -19.59
CA GLY A 507 33.75 7.00 -18.90
C GLY A 507 33.55 7.38 -17.43
N ASP A 508 32.32 7.46 -16.93
CA ASP A 508 32.05 7.86 -15.54
C ASP A 508 31.87 6.63 -14.63
N VAL A 509 32.60 6.61 -13.50
CA VAL A 509 32.64 5.46 -12.58
C VAL A 509 31.77 5.73 -11.34
N TYR A 510 30.92 4.77 -11.01
CA TYR A 510 29.98 4.82 -9.88
C TYR A 510 30.20 3.69 -8.88
N ASP A 511 30.07 4.01 -7.60
CA ASP A 511 29.99 3.03 -6.52
C ASP A 511 28.57 2.48 -6.40
N VAL A 512 28.41 1.19 -6.71
CA VAL A 512 27.15 0.45 -6.67
C VAL A 512 27.12 -0.60 -5.56
N SER A 513 27.98 -0.47 -4.54
CA SER A 513 28.07 -1.42 -3.42
C SER A 513 26.75 -1.58 -2.65
N GLN A 514 25.92 -0.53 -2.57
CA GLN A 514 24.57 -0.60 -1.97
C GLN A 514 23.62 -1.52 -2.77
N GLY A 515 23.93 -1.77 -4.04
CA GLY A 515 23.22 -2.68 -4.93
C GLY A 515 23.88 -4.06 -5.04
N ARG A 516 24.66 -4.51 -4.05
CA ARG A 516 25.40 -5.80 -4.10
C ARG A 516 24.54 -7.01 -4.47
N GLY A 517 23.26 -7.05 -4.12
CA GLY A 517 22.36 -8.13 -4.54
C GLY A 517 22.11 -8.21 -6.06
N TRP A 518 22.31 -7.10 -6.77
CA TRP A 518 22.10 -6.97 -8.22
C TRP A 518 23.41 -7.05 -9.01
N TYR A 519 24.44 -6.34 -8.53
CA TYR A 519 25.72 -6.18 -9.21
C TYR A 519 26.83 -7.11 -8.69
N GLY A 520 26.64 -7.74 -7.53
CA GLY A 520 27.60 -8.70 -7.00
C GLY A 520 27.51 -10.06 -7.68
N GLN A 521 28.46 -10.95 -7.36
CA GLN A 521 28.51 -12.31 -7.91
C GLN A 521 27.16 -13.04 -7.79
N GLY A 522 26.63 -13.53 -8.92
CA GLY A 522 25.34 -14.22 -9.01
C GLY A 522 24.12 -13.31 -9.15
N GLY A 523 24.29 -11.98 -9.11
CA GLY A 523 23.25 -11.00 -9.40
C GLY A 523 22.95 -10.88 -10.89
N SER A 524 21.71 -10.46 -11.23
CA SER A 524 21.26 -10.34 -12.63
C SER A 524 22.03 -9.29 -13.43
N TYR A 525 22.66 -8.31 -12.76
CA TYR A 525 23.41 -7.21 -13.35
C TYR A 525 24.94 -7.31 -13.10
N HIS A 526 25.43 -8.48 -12.65
CA HIS A 526 26.85 -8.65 -12.31
C HIS A 526 27.79 -8.40 -13.50
N HIS A 527 27.32 -8.63 -14.74
CA HIS A 527 28.12 -8.44 -15.95
C HIS A 527 28.56 -6.97 -16.18
N PHE A 528 27.87 -6.01 -15.55
CA PHE A 528 28.22 -4.58 -15.57
C PHE A 528 29.32 -4.20 -14.56
N ALA A 529 29.58 -5.04 -13.56
CA ALA A 529 30.55 -4.72 -12.53
C ALA A 529 31.98 -4.79 -13.07
N GLY A 530 32.83 -3.87 -12.61
CA GLY A 530 34.26 -3.81 -12.91
C GLY A 530 34.62 -3.33 -14.32
N LYS A 531 33.69 -2.80 -15.12
CA LYS A 531 33.96 -2.39 -16.50
C LYS A 531 33.07 -1.23 -16.96
N ASP A 532 33.44 -0.62 -18.08
CA ASP A 532 32.55 0.27 -18.83
C ASP A 532 31.81 -0.53 -19.90
N ALA A 533 30.48 -0.55 -19.78
CA ALA A 533 29.61 -1.31 -20.66
C ALA A 533 28.51 -0.41 -21.25
N ALA A 534 28.83 0.86 -21.54
CA ALA A 534 27.92 1.85 -22.12
C ALA A 534 27.10 1.30 -23.30
N ARG A 535 27.72 0.49 -24.18
CA ARG A 535 27.03 -0.10 -25.33
C ARG A 535 25.96 -1.12 -24.92
N ALA A 536 26.22 -1.96 -23.92
CA ALA A 536 25.29 -2.98 -23.46
C ALA A 536 23.99 -2.40 -22.88
N TYR A 537 24.06 -1.22 -22.24
CA TYR A 537 22.89 -0.53 -21.66
C TYR A 537 21.78 -0.22 -22.68
N VAL A 538 22.13 -0.05 -23.96
CA VAL A 538 21.19 0.37 -25.02
C VAL A 538 21.01 -0.66 -26.12
N THR A 539 21.75 -1.75 -26.04
CA THR A 539 21.65 -2.87 -26.98
C THR A 539 21.09 -4.14 -26.34
N GLY A 540 21.03 -4.21 -24.99
CA GLY A 540 20.55 -5.38 -24.27
C GLY A 540 21.44 -6.62 -24.43
N CYS A 541 22.68 -6.43 -24.88
CA CYS A 541 23.61 -7.52 -25.18
C CYS A 541 24.69 -7.61 -24.11
N PHE A 542 24.55 -8.58 -23.20
CA PHE A 542 25.41 -8.69 -22.02
C PHE A 542 26.60 -9.64 -22.20
N GLU A 543 26.82 -10.14 -23.41
CA GLU A 543 27.98 -10.97 -23.77
C GLU A 543 28.97 -10.16 -24.63
N ASP A 544 28.53 -9.71 -25.81
CA ASP A 544 29.40 -9.09 -26.81
C ASP A 544 29.54 -7.57 -26.69
N HIS A 545 28.64 -6.87 -25.99
CA HIS A 545 28.61 -5.40 -25.92
C HIS A 545 29.04 -4.81 -24.58
N LEU A 546 29.74 -5.56 -23.75
CA LEU A 546 30.35 -5.06 -22.50
C LEU A 546 31.60 -4.20 -22.80
N THR A 547 31.41 -3.09 -23.51
CA THR A 547 32.46 -2.19 -23.99
C THR A 547 32.04 -0.73 -23.92
N HIS A 548 33.04 0.16 -23.86
CA HIS A 548 32.89 1.61 -23.97
C HIS A 548 32.71 2.09 -25.43
N ASP A 549 32.87 1.22 -26.42
CA ASP A 549 32.75 1.59 -27.83
C ASP A 549 31.29 1.89 -28.24
N ILE A 550 30.97 3.18 -28.32
CA ILE A 550 29.67 3.71 -28.74
C ILE A 550 29.54 3.93 -30.26
N ARG A 551 30.56 3.58 -31.06
CA ARG A 551 30.52 3.75 -32.51
C ARG A 551 29.44 2.85 -33.12
N GLY A 552 28.73 3.38 -34.12
CA GLY A 552 27.67 2.67 -34.84
C GLY A 552 26.33 2.58 -34.10
N LEU A 553 26.17 3.22 -32.93
CA LEU A 553 24.88 3.34 -32.26
C LEU A 553 23.98 4.37 -32.93
N THR A 554 22.66 4.15 -32.89
CA THR A 554 21.66 5.10 -33.40
C THR A 554 21.53 6.32 -32.48
N SER A 555 20.95 7.40 -32.99
CA SER A 555 20.68 8.61 -32.19
C SER A 555 19.82 8.32 -30.94
N ASP A 556 18.88 7.38 -31.03
CA ASP A 556 18.02 7.03 -29.90
C ASP A 556 18.75 6.15 -28.88
N GLN A 557 19.65 5.28 -29.33
CA GLN A 557 20.54 4.53 -28.44
C GLN A 557 21.51 5.48 -27.70
N LEU A 558 22.04 6.51 -28.36
CA LEU A 558 22.87 7.52 -27.68
C LEU A 558 22.06 8.30 -26.60
N LYS A 559 20.79 8.62 -26.85
CA LYS A 559 19.89 9.18 -25.82
C LYS A 559 19.66 8.20 -24.67
N GLY A 560 19.58 6.90 -24.95
CA GLY A 560 19.47 5.86 -23.92
C GLY A 560 20.68 5.83 -22.99
N ILE A 561 21.90 5.99 -23.52
CA ILE A 561 23.12 6.08 -22.70
C ILE A 561 23.06 7.30 -21.79
N ASP A 562 22.67 8.47 -22.33
CA ASP A 562 22.49 9.69 -21.54
C ASP A 562 21.40 9.54 -20.46
N HIS A 563 20.32 8.80 -20.75
CA HIS A 563 19.29 8.46 -19.76
C HIS A 563 19.87 7.64 -18.60
N TRP A 564 20.61 6.57 -18.89
CA TRP A 564 21.25 5.74 -17.87
C TRP A 564 22.30 6.49 -17.06
N LYS A 565 23.09 7.35 -17.73
CA LYS A 565 24.06 8.24 -17.08
C LYS A 565 23.36 9.19 -16.09
N LYS A 566 22.26 9.82 -16.51
CA LYS A 566 21.42 10.66 -15.64
C LYS A 566 20.80 9.88 -14.49
N PHE A 567 20.43 8.61 -14.70
CA PHE A 567 19.93 7.75 -13.63
C PHE A 567 20.98 7.56 -12.53
N TYR A 568 22.22 7.20 -12.89
CA TYR A 568 23.30 7.04 -11.91
C TYR A 568 23.70 8.36 -11.25
N ASP A 569 23.75 9.46 -12.00
CA ASP A 569 24.04 10.80 -11.47
C ASP A 569 22.99 11.31 -10.46
N LYS A 570 21.71 10.97 -10.68
CA LYS A 570 20.60 11.39 -9.80
C LYS A 570 20.27 10.37 -8.72
N SER A 571 20.91 9.20 -8.71
CA SER A 571 20.66 8.15 -7.73
C SER A 571 21.08 8.60 -6.33
N HIS A 572 20.22 8.34 -5.34
CA HIS A 572 20.58 8.53 -3.92
C HIS A 572 21.40 7.35 -3.36
N LYS A 573 21.48 6.23 -4.09
CA LYS A 573 22.19 5.01 -3.67
C LYS A 573 23.57 4.90 -4.29
N TYR A 574 23.71 5.35 -5.53
CA TYR A 574 24.92 5.20 -6.33
C TYR A 574 25.64 6.54 -6.43
N HIS A 575 26.94 6.55 -6.20
CA HIS A 575 27.70 7.77 -6.10
C HIS A 575 28.82 7.76 -7.11
N LYS A 576 28.98 8.86 -7.86
CA LYS A 576 30.12 9.03 -8.75
C LYS A 576 31.41 9.12 -7.94
N ILE A 577 32.37 8.27 -8.26
CA ILE A 577 33.66 8.20 -7.57
C ILE A 577 34.84 8.57 -8.47
N GLY A 578 34.63 8.65 -9.78
CA GLY A 578 35.74 8.86 -10.69
C GLY A 578 35.39 8.76 -12.16
N ARG A 579 36.45 8.61 -12.95
CA ARG A 579 36.38 8.31 -14.39
C ARG A 579 37.31 7.17 -14.72
N VAL A 580 36.95 6.39 -15.73
CA VAL A 580 37.84 5.38 -16.31
C VAL A 580 38.52 5.98 -17.53
N LEU A 581 39.84 5.79 -17.61
CA LEU A 581 40.64 6.16 -18.76
C LEU A 581 40.63 4.97 -19.71
N HIS A 582 40.07 5.19 -20.90
CA HIS A 582 40.12 4.22 -22.00
C HIS A 582 41.31 4.54 -22.89
N ASP A 583 42.02 3.50 -23.31
CA ASP A 583 43.00 3.62 -24.38
C ASP A 583 42.26 3.99 -25.69
N PRO A 584 42.84 4.84 -26.54
CA PRO A 584 42.21 5.22 -27.80
C PRO A 584 41.95 3.97 -28.65
N ILE A 585 40.72 3.82 -29.11
CA ILE A 585 40.33 2.70 -29.98
C ILE A 585 41.09 2.85 -31.31
N PRO A 586 41.92 1.86 -31.72
CA PRO A 586 42.64 1.93 -32.99
C PRO A 586 41.67 2.06 -34.18
N ASP A 587 42.04 2.87 -35.19
CA ASP A 587 41.19 3.16 -36.36
C ASP A 587 40.86 1.92 -37.21
N ASP A 588 41.69 0.88 -37.12
CA ASP A 588 41.51 -0.42 -37.79
C ASP A 588 40.60 -1.39 -37.02
N THR A 589 40.15 -1.02 -35.80
CA THR A 589 39.26 -1.86 -34.99
C THR A 589 37.84 -1.83 -35.56
N PRO A 590 37.30 -2.98 -36.01
CA PRO A 590 35.96 -3.03 -36.58
C PRO A 590 34.90 -2.63 -35.54
N ILE A 591 33.88 -1.91 -35.99
CA ILE A 591 32.72 -1.56 -35.16
C ILE A 591 32.11 -2.86 -34.62
N PRO A 592 31.80 -2.96 -33.31
CA PRO A 592 31.28 -4.21 -32.77
C PRO A 592 29.94 -4.56 -33.45
N LYS A 593 29.80 -5.83 -33.84
CA LYS A 593 28.70 -6.32 -34.68
C LYS A 593 27.36 -6.22 -33.94
N PRO A 594 26.21 -6.10 -34.65
CA PRO A 594 24.90 -6.16 -34.01
C PRO A 594 24.70 -7.48 -33.24
N CYS A 595 24.04 -7.41 -32.09
CA CYS A 595 23.83 -8.55 -31.19
C CYS A 595 22.93 -9.62 -31.84
N LYS A 596 23.24 -10.92 -31.62
CA LYS A 596 22.41 -12.05 -32.08
C LYS A 596 21.35 -12.48 -31.05
N THR A 597 21.55 -12.12 -29.79
CA THR A 597 20.77 -12.53 -28.61
C THR A 597 20.55 -11.32 -27.71
N ALA A 598 19.98 -10.25 -28.26
CA ALA A 598 19.60 -9.09 -27.47
C ALA A 598 18.47 -9.52 -26.50
N VAL A 599 18.66 -9.24 -25.21
CA VAL A 599 17.54 -9.28 -24.26
C VAL A 599 16.66 -8.08 -24.58
N ASP A 600 15.37 -8.31 -24.86
CA ASP A 600 14.43 -7.22 -25.09
C ASP A 600 14.54 -6.22 -23.94
N GLN A 601 14.83 -4.97 -24.29
CA GLN A 601 14.82 -3.90 -23.30
C GLN A 601 13.39 -3.76 -22.82
N LYS A 602 13.14 -4.09 -21.54
CA LYS A 602 11.87 -3.74 -20.92
C LYS A 602 11.74 -2.20 -21.02
N PRO A 603 10.63 -1.69 -21.57
CA PRO A 603 10.43 -0.26 -21.77
C PRO A 603 10.54 0.54 -20.48
#